data_AF-A0A3N5A297-F1
#
_entry.id   AF-A0A3N5A297-F1
#
_cell.length_a   1.000
_cell.length_b   1.000
_cell.length_c   1.000
_cell.angle_alpha   90.00
_cell.angle_beta   90.00
_cell.angle_gamma   90.00
#
_symmetry.space_group_name_H-M   'P 1'
#
loop_
_entity.id
_entity.type
_entity.pdbx_description
1 polymer ?
#
loop_
_entity_poly.entity_id
_entity_poly.type
_entity_poly.pdbx_seq_one_letter_code
_entity_poly.pdbx_strand_id
1 'polypeptide(L)'
;MPRSVTGFNSDVEVSPAPVSQPPEPVYVDESLIKELEHKNATSEWDVTKLVQLTRELNSNYAAENPYSCLALLRAILDHIP
;
A
#
# COMPACT_ATOMS: atom_id res chain seq x y z
N MET A 1 -17.70 -31.12 -58.46
CA MET A 1 -17.47 -30.97 -57.01
C MET A 1 -16.86 -29.59 -56.74
N PRO A 2 -17.60 -28.62 -56.21
CA PRO A 2 -16.98 -27.46 -55.56
C PRO A 2 -17.41 -27.37 -54.09
N ARG A 3 -16.45 -27.24 -53.17
CA ARG A 3 -16.73 -26.87 -51.78
C ARG A 3 -16.20 -25.47 -51.54
N SER A 4 -17.11 -24.50 -51.53
CA SER A 4 -16.92 -23.23 -50.86
C SER A 4 -17.14 -23.44 -49.37
N VAL A 5 -16.17 -23.08 -48.53
CA VAL A 5 -16.41 -22.83 -47.12
C VAL A 5 -15.69 -21.53 -46.75
N THR A 6 -16.52 -20.50 -46.58
CA THR A 6 -16.27 -19.26 -45.84
C THR A 6 -15.91 -19.59 -44.39
N GLY A 7 -14.92 -18.89 -43.81
CA GLY A 7 -14.60 -19.04 -42.40
C GLY A 7 -13.61 -17.99 -41.89
N PHE A 8 -14.13 -16.79 -41.68
CA PHE A 8 -13.55 -15.70 -40.90
C PHE A 8 -13.28 -16.20 -39.47
N ASN A 9 -12.05 -16.03 -38.96
CA ASN A 9 -11.80 -16.01 -37.52
C ASN A 9 -10.71 -14.99 -37.24
N SER A 10 -11.14 -13.77 -36.93
CA SER A 10 -10.30 -12.77 -36.27
C SER A 10 -10.14 -13.21 -34.81
N ASP A 11 -8.95 -13.66 -34.44
CA ASP A 11 -8.57 -13.80 -33.04
C ASP A 11 -8.63 -12.43 -32.39
N VAL A 12 -9.73 -12.18 -31.67
CA VAL A 12 -9.82 -11.05 -30.75
C VAL A 12 -8.88 -11.37 -29.60
N GLU A 13 -7.69 -10.79 -29.63
CA GLU A 13 -6.75 -10.78 -28.52
C GLU A 13 -7.41 -10.01 -27.36
N VAL A 14 -8.12 -10.74 -26.50
CA VAL A 14 -8.69 -10.22 -25.27
C VAL A 14 -7.53 -9.95 -24.31
N SER A 15 -7.00 -8.71 -24.35
CA SER A 15 -6.12 -8.20 -23.32
C SER A 15 -6.84 -8.31 -21.96
N PRO A 16 -6.29 -9.00 -20.95
CA PRO A 16 -6.97 -9.16 -19.68
C PRO A 16 -7.11 -7.78 -19.02
N ALA A 17 -8.36 -7.41 -18.71
CA ALA A 17 -8.65 -6.21 -17.95
C ALA A 17 -7.89 -6.23 -16.61
N PRO A 18 -7.42 -5.08 -16.08
CA PRO A 18 -6.73 -5.03 -14.81
C PRO A 18 -7.66 -5.56 -13.71
N VAL A 19 -7.28 -6.69 -13.13
CA VAL A 19 -7.93 -7.23 -11.94
C VAL A 19 -7.70 -6.26 -10.80
N SER A 20 -8.77 -5.68 -10.26
CA SER A 20 -8.72 -4.85 -9.05
C SER A 20 -8.16 -5.69 -7.89
N GLN A 21 -6.89 -5.47 -7.53
CA GLN A 21 -6.32 -6.09 -6.34
C GLN A 21 -7.05 -5.59 -5.09
N PRO A 22 -7.29 -6.47 -4.10
CA PRO A 22 -7.73 -6.03 -2.78
C PRO A 22 -6.77 -4.98 -2.22
N PRO A 23 -7.26 -3.99 -1.46
CA PRO A 23 -6.40 -3.00 -0.85
C PRO A 23 -5.35 -3.68 0.03
N GLU A 24 -4.11 -3.22 -0.05
CA GLU A 24 -3.03 -3.75 0.77
C GLU A 24 -3.35 -3.59 2.26
N PRO A 25 -3.03 -4.58 3.09
CA PRO A 25 -3.30 -4.50 4.51
C PRO A 25 -2.41 -3.42 5.14
N VAL A 26 -3.03 -2.52 5.90
CA VAL A 26 -2.34 -1.45 6.65
C VAL A 26 -2.49 -1.70 8.15
N TYR A 27 -1.46 -1.35 8.92
CA TYR A 27 -1.47 -1.48 10.38
C TYR A 27 -1.94 -0.19 11.04
N VAL A 28 -1.44 0.95 10.56
CA VAL A 28 -1.82 2.29 10.98
C VAL A 28 -2.73 2.89 9.91
N ASP A 29 -3.84 3.49 10.36
CA ASP A 29 -4.77 4.17 9.47
C ASP A 29 -4.07 5.34 8.74
N GLU A 30 -4.18 5.35 7.42
CA GLU A 30 -3.64 6.36 6.52
C GLU A 30 -4.15 7.79 6.81
N SER A 31 -5.39 7.91 7.30
CA SER A 31 -5.96 9.19 7.73
C SER A 31 -5.26 9.76 8.97
N LEU A 32 -4.85 8.90 9.91
CA LEU A 32 -4.08 9.30 11.09
C LEU A 32 -2.68 9.79 10.69
N ILE A 33 -2.03 9.13 9.73
CA ILE A 33 -0.71 9.57 9.26
C ILE A 33 -0.80 10.96 8.60
N LYS A 34 -1.85 11.21 7.81
CA LYS A 34 -2.10 12.53 7.22
C LYS A 34 -2.37 13.61 8.27
N GLU A 35 -3.09 13.26 9.34
CA GLU A 35 -3.31 14.18 10.47
C GLU A 35 -1.98 14.52 11.17
N LEU A 36 -1.10 13.52 11.37
CA LEU A 36 0.23 13.74 11.93
C LEU A 36 1.09 14.64 11.03
N GLU A 37 1.07 14.42 9.71
CA GLU A 37 1.75 15.26 8.73
C GLU A 37 1.25 16.71 8.79
N HIS A 38 -0.06 16.92 8.90
CA HIS A 38 -0.66 18.25 9.05
C HIS A 38 -0.27 18.92 10.38
N LYS A 39 -0.26 18.17 11.48
CA LYS A 39 0.17 18.66 12.79
C LYS A 39 1.67 18.98 12.82
N ASN A 40 2.50 18.24 12.11
CA ASN A 40 3.93 18.54 11.99
C ASN A 40 4.17 19.95 11.43
N ALA A 41 3.33 20.37 10.48
CA ALA A 41 3.44 21.69 9.86
C ALA A 41 2.94 22.84 10.75
N THR A 42 2.19 22.54 11.81
CA THR A 42 1.48 23.54 12.63
C THR A 42 1.87 23.53 14.11
N SER A 43 2.56 22.49 14.57
CA SER A 43 2.95 22.32 15.97
C SER A 43 4.44 22.63 16.20
N GLU A 44 4.80 22.89 17.45
CA GLU A 44 6.21 23.05 17.87
C GLU A 44 6.97 21.72 17.94
N TRP A 45 6.27 20.59 17.81
CA TRP A 45 6.84 19.25 17.89
C TRP A 45 7.22 18.75 16.50
N ASP A 46 8.48 18.35 16.34
CA ASP A 46 8.94 17.66 15.13
C ASP A 46 8.52 16.19 15.17
N VAL A 47 7.42 15.88 14.49
CA VAL A 47 6.90 14.52 14.34
C VAL A 47 7.33 13.87 13.02
N THR A 48 8.29 14.45 12.30
CA THR A 48 8.78 13.91 11.00
C THR A 48 9.24 12.46 11.14
N LYS A 49 10.00 12.16 12.21
CA LYS A 49 10.47 10.80 12.48
C LYS A 49 9.31 9.85 12.79
N LEU A 50 8.31 10.30 13.56
CA LEU A 50 7.13 9.48 13.87
C LEU A 50 6.37 9.11 12.59
N VAL A 51 6.16 10.07 11.69
CA VAL A 51 5.51 9.83 10.38
C VAL A 51 6.31 8.82 9.56
N GLN A 52 7.64 8.93 9.52
CA GLN A 52 8.47 7.96 8.79
C GLN A 52 8.33 6.55 9.36
N LEU A 53 8.37 6.40 10.70
CA LEU A 53 8.24 5.10 11.36
C LEU A 53 6.86 4.45 11.12
N THR A 54 5.78 5.23 11.12
CA THR A 54 4.43 4.69 10.86
C THR A 54 4.25 4.25 9.40
N ARG A 55 4.83 4.99 8.45
CA ARG A 55 4.87 4.59 7.03
C ARG A 55 5.65 3.29 6.85
N GLU A 56 6.82 3.21 7.46
CA GLU A 56 7.66 2.01 7.39
C GLU A 56 6.99 0.80 8.04
N LEU A 57 6.23 1.01 9.12
CA LEU A 57 5.43 -0.05 9.75
C LEU A 57 4.35 -0.57 8.80
N ASN A 58 3.61 0.30 8.11
CA ASN A 58 2.63 -0.13 7.11
C ASN A 58 3.27 -0.96 5.99
N SER A 59 4.42 -0.51 5.46
CA SER A 59 5.14 -1.27 4.44
C SER A 59 5.62 -2.63 4.94
N ASN A 60 6.15 -2.72 6.16
CA ASN A 60 6.61 -4.00 6.74
C ASN A 60 5.45 -4.91 7.11
N TYR A 61 4.30 -4.35 7.50
CA TYR A 61 3.09 -5.12 7.76
C TYR A 61 2.53 -5.73 6.47
N ALA A 62 2.44 -4.94 5.40
CA ALA A 62 2.02 -5.43 4.07
C ALA A 62 2.98 -6.49 3.51
N ALA A 63 4.27 -6.39 3.81
CA ALA A 63 5.29 -7.36 3.44
C ALA A 63 5.41 -8.58 4.38
N GLU A 64 4.52 -8.70 5.37
CA GLU A 64 4.53 -9.79 6.36
C GLU A 64 5.88 -9.97 7.09
N ASN A 65 6.52 -8.86 7.48
CA ASN A 65 7.81 -8.84 8.20
C ASN A 65 7.63 -8.62 9.72
N PRO A 66 7.25 -9.66 10.51
CA PRO A 66 6.84 -9.47 11.91
C PRO A 66 7.95 -8.95 12.83
N TYR A 67 9.20 -9.35 12.60
CA TYR A 67 10.32 -8.88 13.44
C TYR A 67 10.64 -7.41 13.20
N SER A 68 10.53 -6.94 11.95
CA SER A 68 10.65 -5.51 11.62
C SER A 68 9.52 -4.72 12.25
N CYS A 69 8.27 -5.22 12.14
CA CYS A 69 7.12 -4.59 12.79
C CYS A 69 7.32 -4.46 14.31
N LEU A 70 7.85 -5.49 14.98
CA LEU A 70 8.13 -5.45 16.41
C LEU A 70 9.17 -4.37 16.78
N ALA A 71 10.25 -4.27 16.01
CA ALA A 71 11.28 -3.26 16.24
C ALA A 71 10.73 -1.83 16.02
N LEU A 72 9.93 -1.63 14.97
CA LEU A 72 9.29 -0.35 14.65
C LEU A 72 8.27 0.04 15.73
N LEU A 73 7.45 -0.89 16.21
CA LEU A 73 6.52 -0.63 17.32
C LEU A 73 7.26 -0.15 18.57
N ARG A 74 8.39 -0.76 18.92
CA ARG A 74 9.21 -0.31 20.06
C ARG A 74 9.73 1.12 19.83
N ALA A 75 10.27 1.39 18.64
CA ALA A 75 10.79 2.71 18.28
C ALA A 75 9.71 3.81 18.29
N ILE A 76 8.49 3.48 17.86
CA ILE A 76 7.33 4.39 17.90
C ILE A 76 6.94 4.68 19.36
N LEU A 77 6.85 3.64 20.20
CA LEU A 77 6.49 3.82 21.62
C LEU A 77 7.55 4.59 22.40
N ASP A 78 8.84 4.43 22.05
CA ASP A 78 9.94 5.22 22.63
C ASP A 78 9.92 6.70 22.20
N HIS A 79 9.10 7.07 21.22
CA HIS A 79 8.95 8.44 20.77
C HIS A 79 7.91 9.24 21.58
N ILE A 80 7.14 8.57 22.45
CA ILE A 80 6.15 9.21 23.33
C ILE A 80 6.83 9.50 24.68
N PRO A 81 7.01 10.78 25.06
CA PRO A 81 7.65 11.17 26.32
C PRO A 81 6.79 10.89 27.55
#